data_AF-A0A2H6FM40-F1
#
_entry.id   AF-A0A2H6FM40-F1
#
_cell.length_a   1.000
_cell.length_b   1.000
_cell.length_c   1.000
_cell.angle_alpha   90.00
_cell.angle_beta   90.00
_cell.angle_gamma   90.00
#
_symmetry.space_group_name_H-M   'P 1'
#
loop_
_entity.id
_entity.type
_entity.pdbx_description
1 polymer ?
#
loop_
_entity_poly.entity_id
_entity_poly.type
_entity_poly.pdbx_seq_one_letter_code
_entity_poly.pdbx_strand_id
1 'polypeptide(L)'
;MKHILASSLENAGHIFIFSALSSQIISNVPAALLISKFTTQWEGLLWGTNVGGFGSLVGSLANLIAYKFYISQENTNNQVASFTIKFVILGYIAFFIGIGLYFGMQKI
;
A
#
# COMPACT_ATOMS: atom_id res chain seq x y z
N MET A 1 7.43 25.43 23.59
CA MET A 1 6.37 25.17 22.58
C MET A 1 6.86 24.47 21.31
N LYS A 2 8.03 24.79 20.72
CA LYS A 2 8.58 24.05 19.56
C LYS A 2 8.81 22.55 19.82
N HIS A 3 9.21 22.18 21.05
CA HIS A 3 9.43 20.78 21.44
C HIS A 3 8.16 19.92 21.59
N ILE A 4 6.97 20.53 21.73
CA ILE A 4 5.69 19.79 21.86
C ILE A 4 5.03 19.60 20.49
N LEU A 5 5.35 20.47 19.52
CA LEU A 5 4.89 20.35 18.14
C LEU A 5 5.77 19.42 17.28
N ALA A 6 7.07 19.30 17.60
CA ALA A 6 7.98 18.36 16.93
C ALA A 6 7.56 16.90 17.16
N SER A 7 7.12 16.55 18.38
CA SER A 7 6.68 15.18 18.71
C SER A 7 5.42 14.74 17.96
N SER A 8 4.65 15.67 17.41
CA SER A 8 3.40 15.38 16.68
C SER A 8 3.59 15.29 15.17
N LEU A 9 4.74 15.70 14.62
CA LEU A 9 5.14 15.54 13.21
C LEU A 9 6.10 14.34 12.98
N GLU A 10 6.57 13.69 14.05
CA GLU A 10 7.44 12.50 14.00
C GLU A 10 6.68 11.16 14.11
N ASN A 11 5.35 11.16 14.08
CA ASN A 11 4.61 9.91 14.29
C ASN A 11 4.63 9.02 13.02
N ALA A 12 5.51 8.02 13.02
CA ALA A 12 5.67 7.07 11.92
C ALA A 12 4.34 6.38 11.54
N GLY A 13 3.44 6.18 12.50
CA GLY A 13 2.12 5.58 12.25
C GLY A 13 1.20 6.43 11.40
N HIS A 14 1.26 7.77 11.52
CA HIS A 14 0.50 8.67 10.66
C HIS A 14 1.04 8.63 9.22
N ILE A 15 2.36 8.67 9.08
CA ILE A 15 3.01 8.55 7.78
C ILE A 15 2.67 7.22 7.13
N PHE A 16 2.69 6.12 7.89
CA PHE A 16 2.28 4.80 7.43
C PHE A 16 0.85 4.78 6.88
N ILE A 17 -0.15 5.23 7.65
CA ILE A 17 -1.55 5.21 7.19
C ILE A 17 -1.71 6.11 5.96
N PHE A 18 -1.14 7.31 5.99
CA PHE A 18 -1.25 8.25 4.88
C PHE A 18 -0.61 7.71 3.60
N SER A 19 0.59 7.12 3.70
CA SER A 19 1.29 6.56 2.54
C SER A 19 0.64 5.26 2.05
N ALA A 20 0.09 4.43 2.93
CA ALA A 20 -0.68 3.24 2.58
C ALA A 20 -1.96 3.57 1.80
N LEU A 21 -2.74 4.56 2.25
CA LEU A 21 -3.93 5.01 1.55
C LEU A 21 -3.58 5.71 0.23
N SER A 22 -2.55 6.55 0.22
CA SER A 22 -2.09 7.23 -1.00
C SER A 22 -1.61 6.24 -2.06
N SER A 23 -0.88 5.19 -1.65
CA SER A 23 -0.38 4.14 -2.54
C SER A 23 -1.50 3.37 -3.25
N GLN A 24 -2.68 3.24 -2.64
CA GLN A 24 -3.82 2.56 -3.28
C GLN A 24 -4.33 3.27 -4.54
N ILE A 25 -4.07 4.58 -4.65
CA ILE A 25 -4.54 5.43 -5.75
C ILE A 25 -3.39 5.78 -6.69
N ILE A 26 -2.22 6.11 -6.15
CA ILE A 26 -1.08 6.65 -6.89
C ILE A 26 -0.11 5.55 -7.36
N SER A 27 -0.18 4.35 -6.78
CA SER A 27 0.82 3.28 -6.83
C SER A 27 1.98 3.48 -5.85
N ASN A 28 2.58 2.37 -5.43
CA ASN A 28 3.62 2.30 -4.40
C ASN A 28 4.84 3.21 -4.67
N VAL A 29 5.45 3.12 -5.85
CA VAL A 29 6.69 3.87 -6.18
C VAL A 29 6.43 5.38 -6.27
N PRO A 30 5.43 5.87 -7.05
CA PRO A 30 5.22 7.31 -7.15
C PRO A 30 4.70 7.91 -5.83
N ALA A 31 3.92 7.16 -5.03
CA ALA A 31 3.52 7.59 -3.69
C ALA A 31 4.74 7.79 -2.76
N ALA A 32 5.71 6.86 -2.79
CA ALA A 32 6.94 6.99 -2.01
C ALA A 32 7.76 8.23 -2.41
N LEU A 33 7.93 8.44 -3.71
CA LEU A 33 8.66 9.61 -4.25
C LEU A 33 7.96 10.93 -3.93
N LEU A 34 6.63 10.97 -3.95
CA LEU A 34 5.87 12.17 -3.62
C LEU A 34 5.92 12.47 -2.10
N ILE A 35 5.64 11.48 -1.27
CA ILE A 35 5.50 11.67 0.19
C ILE A 35 6.85 11.85 0.87
N SER A 36 7.93 11.26 0.35
CA SER A 36 9.31 11.47 0.86
C SER A 36 9.74 12.94 0.88
N LYS A 37 9.12 13.81 0.08
CA LYS A 37 9.39 15.25 0.10
C LYS A 37 8.80 15.96 1.33
N PHE A 38 7.90 15.31 2.06
CA PHE A 38 7.12 15.89 3.15
C PHE A 38 7.39 15.22 4.51
N THR A 39 8.23 14.20 4.58
CA THR A 39 8.53 13.48 5.83
C THR A 39 9.94 12.90 5.86
N THR A 40 10.54 12.85 7.05
CA THR A 40 11.80 12.15 7.33
C THR A 40 11.58 10.75 7.91
N GLN A 41 10.33 10.37 8.21
CA GLN A 41 9.98 9.07 8.81
C GLN A 41 9.97 7.98 7.74
N TRP A 42 11.18 7.58 7.31
CA TRP A 42 11.38 6.63 6.22
C TRP A 42 10.76 5.25 6.50
N GLU A 43 10.75 4.80 7.75
CA GLU A 43 10.18 3.50 8.15
C GLU A 43 8.68 3.46 7.88
N GLY A 44 7.93 4.43 8.41
CA GLY A 44 6.50 4.56 8.18
C GLY A 44 6.17 4.76 6.70
N LEU A 45 6.99 5.57 6.00
CA LEU A 45 6.82 5.79 4.58
C LEU A 45 6.93 4.49 3.78
N LEU A 46 8.06 3.78 3.89
CA LEU A 46 8.33 2.57 3.11
C LEU A 46 7.37 1.44 3.45
N TRP A 47 7.06 1.26 4.74
CA TRP A 47 6.05 0.29 5.17
C TRP A 47 4.69 0.62 4.56
N GLY A 48 4.25 1.86 4.67
CA GLY A 48 2.92 2.23 4.21
C GLY A 48 2.81 2.14 2.69
N THR A 49 3.79 2.61 1.91
CA THR A 49 3.73 2.49 0.45
C THR A 49 3.80 1.04 -0.04
N ASN A 50 4.52 0.16 0.65
CA ASN A 50 4.53 -1.25 0.28
C ASN A 50 3.23 -1.96 0.66
N VAL A 51 2.74 -1.77 1.89
CA VAL A 51 1.45 -2.34 2.34
C VAL A 51 0.31 -1.84 1.47
N GLY A 52 0.27 -0.54 1.19
CA GLY A 52 -0.70 0.09 0.30
C GLY A 52 -0.66 -0.40 -1.15
N GLY A 53 0.41 -1.11 -1.54
CA GLY A 53 0.53 -1.74 -2.84
C GLY A 53 -0.32 -2.99 -3.06
N PHE A 54 -0.87 -3.62 -2.01
CA PHE A 54 -1.57 -4.90 -2.14
C PHE A 54 -3.04 -4.80 -2.60
N GLY A 55 -3.80 -3.81 -2.14
CA GLY A 55 -5.27 -3.81 -2.27
C GLY A 55 -5.78 -3.70 -3.71
N SER A 56 -5.73 -2.50 -4.27
CA SER A 56 -6.25 -2.21 -5.60
C SER A 56 -5.31 -2.72 -6.70
N LEU A 57 -5.86 -2.97 -7.90
CA LEU A 57 -5.05 -3.34 -9.07
C LEU A 57 -4.02 -2.26 -9.42
N VAL A 58 -4.39 -0.99 -9.26
CA VAL A 58 -3.53 0.18 -9.51
C VAL A 58 -2.60 0.50 -8.35
N GLY A 59 -2.76 -0.16 -7.19
CA GLY A 59 -1.96 0.08 -5.99
C GLY A 59 -0.48 -0.26 -6.17
N SER A 60 -0.15 -1.14 -7.13
CA SER A 60 1.23 -1.44 -7.49
C SER A 60 1.36 -1.83 -8.96
N LEU A 61 2.50 -1.47 -9.55
CA LEU A 61 2.89 -1.95 -10.88
C LEU A 61 3.05 -3.48 -10.90
N ALA A 62 3.46 -4.10 -9.79
CA ALA A 62 3.54 -5.55 -9.68
C ALA A 62 2.15 -6.22 -9.84
N ASN A 63 1.10 -5.62 -9.26
CA ASN A 63 -0.27 -6.09 -9.41
C ASN A 63 -0.73 -6.01 -10.87
N LEU A 64 -0.45 -4.89 -11.54
CA LEU A 64 -0.77 -4.71 -12.95
C LEU A 64 -0.03 -5.71 -13.85
N ILE A 65 1.24 -5.99 -13.59
CA ILE A 65 2.00 -7.00 -14.34
C ILE A 65 1.38 -8.37 -14.16
N ALA A 66 1.15 -8.81 -12.91
CA ALA A 66 0.57 -10.11 -12.61
C ALA A 66 -0.83 -10.26 -13.22
N TYR A 67 -1.66 -9.22 -13.08
CA TYR A 67 -3.00 -9.17 -13.64
C TYR A 67 -2.97 -9.27 -15.17
N LYS A 68 -2.15 -8.44 -15.82
CA LYS A 68 -2.00 -8.42 -17.29
C LYS A 68 -1.47 -9.75 -17.81
N PHE A 69 -0.53 -10.37 -17.11
CA PHE A 69 0.01 -11.68 -17.48
C PHE A 69 -1.07 -12.77 -17.43
N TYR A 70 -1.95 -12.75 -16.44
CA TYR A 70 -3.04 -13.74 -16.32
C TYR A 70 -4.10 -13.54 -17.41
N ILE A 71 -4.65 -12.33 -17.54
CA ILE A 71 -5.74 -12.07 -18.50
C ILE A 71 -5.31 -12.22 -19.96
N SER A 72 -4.02 -12.08 -20.27
CA SER A 72 -3.49 -12.31 -21.62
C SER A 72 -3.48 -13.78 -22.04
N GLN A 73 -3.65 -14.73 -21.11
CA GLN A 73 -3.68 -16.16 -21.40
C GLN A 73 -5.10 -16.75 -21.40
N GLU A 74 -6.08 -16.01 -20.90
CA GLU A 74 -7.45 -16.47 -20.74
C GLU A 74 -8.36 -15.90 -21.83
N ASN A 75 -9.20 -16.73 -22.43
CA ASN A 75 -10.13 -16.33 -23.49
C ASN A 75 -11.59 -16.20 -23.02
N THR A 76 -11.88 -16.57 -21.76
CA THR A 76 -13.25 -16.60 -21.23
C THR A 76 -13.49 -15.47 -20.24
N ASN A 77 -14.49 -14.63 -20.51
CA ASN A 77 -14.87 -13.51 -19.62
C ASN A 77 -15.16 -13.95 -18.18
N ASN A 78 -15.77 -15.12 -17.98
CA ASN A 78 -16.09 -15.63 -16.64
C ASN A 78 -14.83 -15.98 -15.81
N GLN A 79 -13.78 -16.50 -16.46
CA GLN A 79 -12.52 -16.83 -15.78
C GLN A 79 -11.75 -15.57 -15.40
N VAL A 80 -11.69 -14.59 -16.30
CA VAL A 80 -11.13 -13.27 -16.04
C VAL A 80 -11.82 -12.63 -14.84
N ALA A 81 -13.17 -12.54 -14.84
CA ALA A 81 -13.91 -11.94 -13.74
C ALA A 81 -13.68 -12.66 -12.40
N SER A 82 -13.71 -14.00 -12.39
CA SER A 82 -13.46 -14.81 -11.18
C SER A 82 -12.05 -14.57 -10.63
N PHE A 83 -11.05 -14.50 -11.51
CA PHE A 83 -9.68 -14.17 -11.13
C PHE A 83 -9.57 -12.74 -10.58
N THR A 84 -10.11 -11.73 -11.28
CA THR A 84 -10.08 -10.34 -10.85
C THR A 84 -10.66 -10.17 -9.44
N ILE A 85 -11.80 -10.80 -9.17
CA ILE A 85 -12.45 -10.76 -7.85
C ILE A 85 -11.54 -11.39 -6.78
N LYS A 86 -11.03 -12.60 -7.02
CA LYS A 86 -10.14 -13.28 -6.06
C LYS A 86 -8.85 -12.50 -5.83
N PHE A 87 -8.26 -11.96 -6.89
CA PHE A 87 -7.03 -11.17 -6.84
C PHE A 87 -7.21 -9.93 -5.97
N VAL A 88 -8.29 -9.18 -6.18
CA VAL A 88 -8.59 -7.98 -5.40
C VAL A 88 -8.92 -8.32 -3.94
N ILE A 89 -9.71 -9.37 -3.69
CA ILE A 89 -10.03 -9.81 -2.32
C ILE A 89 -8.76 -10.20 -1.56
N LEU A 90 -7.90 -11.03 -2.15
CA LEU A 90 -6.63 -11.42 -1.55
C LEU A 90 -5.72 -10.20 -1.33
N GLY A 91 -5.71 -9.26 -2.27
CA GLY A 91 -5.00 -7.99 -2.15
C GLY A 91 -5.45 -7.17 -0.95
N TYR A 92 -6.76 -6.98 -0.74
CA TYR A 92 -7.27 -6.27 0.42
C TYR A 92 -7.05 -7.02 1.73
N ILE A 93 -7.12 -8.36 1.73
CA ILE A 93 -6.75 -9.16 2.90
C ILE A 93 -5.28 -8.91 3.27
N ALA A 94 -4.36 -8.99 2.29
CA ALA A 94 -2.95 -8.70 2.51
C ALA A 94 -2.70 -7.26 2.97
N PHE A 95 -3.46 -6.29 2.45
CA PHE A 95 -3.42 -4.90 2.90
C PHE A 95 -3.79 -4.75 4.38
N PHE A 96 -4.91 -5.32 4.82
CA PHE A 96 -5.32 -5.24 6.23
C PHE A 96 -4.40 -6.02 7.16
N ILE A 97 -3.87 -7.18 6.72
CA ILE A 97 -2.84 -7.91 7.46
C ILE A 97 -1.58 -7.05 7.61
N GLY A 98 -1.13 -6.40 6.53
CA GLY A 98 0.04 -5.51 6.57
C GLY A 98 -0.14 -4.33 7.53
N ILE A 99 -1.34 -3.75 7.60
CA ILE A 99 -1.69 -2.74 8.61
C ILE A 99 -1.58 -3.31 10.02
N GLY A 100 -2.19 -4.47 10.26
CA GLY A 100 -2.13 -5.14 11.57
C GLY A 100 -0.70 -5.47 12.00
N LEU A 101 0.12 -5.98 11.09
CA LEU A 101 1.53 -6.32 11.33
C LEU A 101 2.35 -5.09 11.70
N TYR A 102 2.20 -3.99 10.97
CA TYR A 102 2.93 -2.74 11.25
C TYR A 102 2.68 -2.25 12.68
N PHE A 103 1.41 -2.15 13.09
CA PHE A 103 1.07 -1.71 14.45
C PHE A 103 1.35 -2.76 15.53
N GLY A 104 1.33 -4.05 15.17
CA GLY A 104 1.75 -5.13 16.06
C GLY A 104 3.23 -5.08 16.38
N MET A 105 4.07 -4.79 15.38
CA MET A 105 5.52 -4.68 15.53
C MET A 105 5.94 -3.42 16.29
N GLN A 106 5.21 -2.31 16.16
CA GLN A 106 5.51 -1.08 16.92
C GLN A 106 5.18 -1.15 18.42
N LYS A 107 4.43 -2.17 18.86
CA LYS A 107 4.12 -2.39 20.28
C LYS A 107 5.15 -3.24 21.01
N ILE A 108 6.15 -3.77 20.30
CA ILE A 108 7.28 -4.55 20.84
C ILE A 108 8.48 -3.61 20.93
#